data_AF-A0A519KSF8-F1
#
_entry.id   AF-A0A519KSF8-F1
#
_cell.length_a   1.000
_cell.length_b   1.000
_cell.length_c   1.000
_cell.angle_alpha   90.00
_cell.angle_beta   90.00
_cell.angle_gamma   90.00
#
_symmetry.space_group_name_H-M   'P 1'
#
loop_
_entity.id
_entity.type
_entity.pdbx_description
1 polymer ?
#
loop_
_entity_poly.entity_id
_entity_poly.type
_entity_poly.pdbx_seq_one_letter_code
_entity_poly.pdbx_strand_id
1 'polypeptide(L)'
;MKSSAPFAALLLVCVALSGCTTAGRWLSGGDDRAEVLPGQIEPIHAAAIGQDQAVFWVSSNGCTQKADLTAVVRQAGGGSVITLRRINEDRCTRSQPQGVEMRWSFEELGLAPGSRVSVENPYQLTPST
;
A
#
# COMPACT_ATOMS: atom_id res chain seq x y z
N MET A 1 68.70 19.91 44.62
CA MET A 1 68.75 21.35 44.30
C MET A 1 69.23 21.52 42.86
N LYS A 2 68.33 21.84 41.93
CA LYS A 2 68.43 22.91 40.90
C LYS A 2 67.47 22.61 39.76
N SER A 3 66.41 23.41 39.75
CA SER A 3 65.48 23.63 38.67
C SER A 3 66.15 24.44 37.55
N SER A 4 65.73 24.24 36.29
CA SER A 4 65.31 25.30 35.36
C SER A 4 64.86 24.68 34.02
N ALA A 5 63.58 24.85 33.67
CA ALA A 5 63.09 24.89 32.28
C ALA A 5 63.23 26.34 31.76
N PRO A 6 63.17 26.61 30.43
CA PRO A 6 61.88 27.05 29.89
C PRO A 6 61.57 26.72 28.41
N PHE A 7 60.26 26.53 28.16
CA PHE A 7 59.42 27.01 27.05
C PHE A 7 59.86 26.94 25.58
N ALA A 8 59.04 26.26 24.77
CA ALA A 8 58.32 26.75 23.57
C ALA A 8 58.10 25.60 22.58
N ALA A 9 56.90 25.02 22.54
CA ALA A 9 55.87 25.34 21.56
C ALA A 9 56.11 24.70 20.17
N LEU A 10 55.44 23.58 19.91
CA LEU A 10 54.58 23.51 18.73
C LEU A 10 53.47 22.47 18.96
N LEU A 11 52.24 22.97 18.93
CA LEU A 11 51.01 22.20 18.89
C LEU A 11 50.96 21.33 17.64
N LEU A 12 50.62 20.06 17.79
CA LEU A 12 49.98 19.28 16.72
C LEU A 12 48.83 18.46 17.31
N VAL A 13 47.74 19.18 17.51
CA VAL A 13 46.41 18.62 17.81
C VAL A 13 45.84 18.16 16.48
N CYS A 14 46.00 16.88 16.15
CA CYS A 14 45.21 16.23 15.10
C CYS A 14 43.98 15.58 15.75
N VAL A 15 42.94 16.38 15.95
CA VAL A 15 41.58 15.89 16.14
C VAL A 15 41.05 15.47 14.78
N ALA A 16 40.88 14.16 14.57
CA ALA A 16 40.02 13.63 13.52
C ALA A 16 39.00 12.70 14.18
N LEU A 17 37.84 13.26 14.53
CA LEU A 17 36.66 12.48 14.89
C LEU A 17 36.22 11.68 13.65
N SER A 18 36.51 10.37 13.63
CA SER A 18 35.91 9.44 12.68
C SER A 18 35.12 8.41 13.49
N GLY A 19 33.90 8.80 13.87
CA GLY A 19 33.02 7.96 14.70
C GLY A 19 31.57 8.45 14.68
N CYS A 20 31.03 8.79 13.51
CA CYS A 20 29.60 9.08 13.36
C CYS A 20 28.86 7.89 12.69
N THR A 21 28.21 7.11 13.55
CA THR A 21 26.84 6.58 13.42
C THR A 21 26.44 5.75 12.18
N THR A 22 26.93 4.52 12.06
CA THR A 22 26.17 3.46 11.35
C THR A 22 25.12 2.79 12.25
N ALA A 23 24.36 3.59 13.02
CA ALA A 23 23.23 3.13 13.84
C ALA A 23 21.88 3.63 13.30
N GLY A 24 21.83 4.08 12.04
CA GLY A 24 20.60 4.57 11.39
C GLY A 24 19.88 3.54 10.50
N ARG A 25 20.40 2.32 10.33
CA ARG A 25 19.85 1.35 9.36
C ARG A 25 18.74 0.44 9.92
N TRP A 26 18.31 0.65 11.16
CA TRP A 26 17.33 -0.20 11.86
C TRP A 26 15.92 0.40 11.99
N LEU A 27 15.63 1.52 11.32
CA LEU A 27 14.27 2.08 11.26
C LEU A 27 13.69 2.19 9.83
N SER A 28 14.44 1.75 8.81
CA SER A 28 13.91 1.64 7.45
C SER A 28 13.29 0.25 7.25
N GLY A 29 12.22 -0.04 7.98
CA GLY A 29 11.37 -1.20 7.78
C GLY A 29 10.17 -0.87 6.90
N GLY A 30 10.43 -0.29 5.73
CA GLY A 30 9.46 -0.15 4.65
C GLY A 30 10.13 -0.68 3.40
N ASP A 31 9.90 -1.94 3.08
CA ASP A 31 10.31 -2.52 1.81
C ASP A 31 9.41 -1.92 0.73
N ASP A 32 9.72 -0.69 0.30
CA ASP A 32 9.04 0.02 -0.80
C ASP A 32 9.39 -0.58 -2.18
N ARG A 33 9.67 -1.88 -2.22
CA ARG A 33 9.68 -2.61 -3.48
C ARG A 33 8.23 -2.76 -3.87
N ALA A 34 7.77 -1.88 -4.75
CA ALA A 34 6.47 -2.01 -5.39
C ALA A 34 6.38 -3.42 -6.00
N GLU A 35 5.67 -4.32 -5.31
CA GLU A 35 5.38 -5.64 -5.85
C GLU A 35 4.62 -5.44 -7.16
N VAL A 36 5.11 -6.09 -8.23
CA VAL A 36 4.42 -6.08 -9.51
C VAL A 36 3.23 -7.02 -9.40
N LEU A 37 2.13 -6.46 -8.92
CA LEU A 37 0.84 -7.14 -8.82
C LEU A 37 0.15 -7.15 -10.20
N PRO A 38 -0.59 -8.22 -10.54
CA PRO A 38 -1.26 -8.33 -11.84
C PRO A 38 -2.38 -7.30 -12.00
N GLY A 39 -2.64 -6.92 -13.26
CA GLY A 39 -3.73 -6.01 -13.59
C GLY A 39 -3.51 -4.55 -13.17
N GLN A 40 -4.49 -3.72 -13.46
CA GLN A 40 -4.51 -2.29 -13.11
C GLN A 40 -5.45 -2.04 -11.93
N ILE A 41 -5.16 -1.02 -11.11
CA ILE A 41 -6.06 -0.64 -10.01
C ILE A 41 -7.41 -0.25 -10.60
N GLU A 42 -8.48 -0.90 -10.15
CA GLU A 42 -9.83 -0.70 -10.66
C GLU A 42 -10.46 0.55 -10.03
N PRO A 43 -10.89 1.55 -10.81
CA PRO A 43 -11.76 2.61 -10.31
C PRO A 43 -13.11 2.03 -9.89
N ILE A 44 -13.56 2.35 -8.68
CA ILE A 44 -14.81 1.84 -8.13
C ILE A 44 -15.84 2.95 -7.99
N HIS A 45 -17.11 2.63 -8.18
CA HIS A 45 -18.22 3.53 -7.86
C HIS A 45 -18.46 3.58 -6.34
N ALA A 46 -18.34 2.42 -5.69
CA ALA A 46 -18.53 2.30 -4.26
C ALA A 46 -17.85 1.03 -3.74
N ALA A 47 -17.59 1.01 -2.42
CA ALA A 47 -17.27 -0.19 -1.68
C ALA A 47 -18.09 -0.24 -0.39
N ALA A 48 -18.48 -1.43 0.03
CA ALA A 48 -19.10 -1.68 1.32
C ALA A 48 -18.39 -2.85 2.02
N ILE A 49 -18.05 -2.66 3.29
CA ILE A 49 -17.46 -3.69 4.15
C ILE A 49 -18.44 -3.98 5.28
N GLY A 50 -18.79 -5.24 5.47
CA GLY A 50 -19.67 -5.66 6.55
C GLY A 50 -20.02 -7.14 6.47
N GLN A 51 -20.44 -7.74 7.59
CA GLN A 51 -20.83 -9.15 7.67
C GLN A 51 -19.77 -10.10 7.10
N ASP A 52 -18.48 -9.80 7.37
CA ASP A 52 -17.34 -10.55 6.82
C ASP A 52 -17.34 -10.64 5.28
N GLN A 53 -17.83 -9.58 4.62
CA GLN A 53 -17.81 -9.41 3.17
C GLN A 53 -17.22 -8.05 2.76
N ALA A 54 -16.57 -8.06 1.61
CA ALA A 54 -16.19 -6.87 0.86
C ALA A 54 -16.98 -6.85 -0.47
N VAL A 55 -17.74 -5.78 -0.68
CA VAL A 55 -18.58 -5.57 -1.86
C VAL A 55 -18.08 -4.36 -2.61
N PHE A 56 -17.95 -4.46 -3.93
CA PHE A 56 -17.49 -3.39 -4.81
C PHE A 56 -18.49 -3.20 -5.95
N TRP A 57 -18.72 -1.94 -6.33
CA TRP A 57 -19.45 -1.59 -7.55
C TRP A 57 -18.47 -1.05 -8.57
N VAL A 58 -18.40 -1.66 -9.74
CA VAL A 58 -17.40 -1.35 -10.78
C VAL A 58 -18.05 -1.11 -12.13
N SER A 59 -17.43 -0.29 -12.97
CA SER A 59 -17.90 -0.09 -14.34
C SER A 59 -17.88 -1.39 -15.15
N SER A 60 -18.87 -1.54 -16.03
CA SER A 60 -19.01 -2.70 -16.90
C SER A 60 -19.57 -2.28 -18.25
N ASN A 61 -19.05 -2.89 -19.31
CA ASN A 61 -19.62 -2.85 -20.66
C ASN A 61 -20.42 -4.12 -20.97
N GLY A 62 -20.78 -4.89 -19.94
CA GLY A 62 -21.80 -5.93 -20.02
C GLY A 62 -21.29 -7.34 -19.86
N CYS A 63 -19.98 -7.56 -19.73
CA CYS A 63 -19.43 -8.90 -19.48
C CYS A 63 -18.35 -8.96 -18.39
N THR A 64 -18.15 -7.90 -17.60
CA THR A 64 -17.32 -7.98 -16.39
C THR A 64 -17.82 -9.09 -15.46
N GLN A 65 -16.93 -10.02 -15.12
CA GLN A 65 -17.14 -11.11 -14.17
C GLN A 65 -16.17 -11.00 -12.99
N LYS A 66 -16.46 -11.68 -11.87
CA LYS A 66 -15.57 -11.72 -10.69
C LYS A 66 -14.16 -12.18 -11.07
N ALA A 67 -14.01 -13.10 -12.02
CA ALA A 67 -12.72 -13.61 -12.49
C ALA A 67 -11.90 -12.61 -13.32
N ASP A 68 -12.51 -11.51 -13.77
CA ASP A 68 -11.80 -10.42 -14.47
C ASP A 68 -11.15 -9.45 -13.48
N LEU A 69 -11.43 -9.64 -12.20
CA LEU A 69 -11.00 -8.80 -11.09
C LEU A 69 -10.24 -9.65 -10.07
N THR A 70 -9.30 -9.02 -9.38
CA THR A 70 -8.60 -9.61 -8.25
C THR A 70 -8.57 -8.63 -7.09
N ALA A 71 -8.97 -9.10 -5.91
CA ALA A 71 -8.90 -8.33 -4.68
C ALA A 71 -7.59 -8.71 -3.97
N VAL A 72 -6.67 -7.75 -3.88
CA VAL A 72 -5.39 -7.94 -3.20
C VAL A 72 -5.50 -7.39 -1.79
N VAL A 73 -5.09 -8.19 -0.81
CA VAL A 73 -5.04 -7.79 0.60
C VAL A 73 -3.59 -7.56 0.99
N ARG A 74 -3.32 -6.40 1.59
CA ARG A 74 -2.04 -6.09 2.24
C ARG A 74 -2.26 -5.69 3.69
N GLN A 75 -1.29 -5.93 4.56
CA GLN A 75 -1.35 -5.45 5.93
C GLN A 75 -0.78 -4.03 6.02
N ALA A 76 -1.48 -3.13 6.70
CA ALA A 76 -1.02 -1.75 6.92
C ALA A 76 -1.69 -1.12 8.14
N GLY A 77 -0.94 -0.34 8.93
CA GLY A 77 -1.51 0.46 10.02
C GLY A 77 -2.29 -0.34 11.07
N GLY A 78 -1.94 -1.62 11.29
CA GLY A 78 -2.65 -2.50 12.22
C GLY A 78 -4.02 -3.00 11.73
N GLY A 79 -4.29 -2.90 10.44
CA GLY A 79 -5.44 -3.51 9.77
C GLY A 79 -5.05 -4.04 8.39
N SER A 80 -6.05 -4.46 7.63
CA SER A 80 -5.89 -4.94 6.26
C SER A 80 -6.43 -3.92 5.26
N VAL A 81 -5.71 -3.71 4.17
CA VAL A 81 -6.11 -2.84 3.08
C VAL A 81 -6.43 -3.71 1.88
N ILE A 82 -7.63 -3.54 1.32
CA ILE A 82 -8.02 -4.20 0.07
C ILE A 82 -7.81 -3.21 -1.09
N THR A 83 -7.22 -3.72 -2.16
CA THR A 83 -7.20 -3.05 -3.47
C THR A 83 -7.76 -3.98 -4.53
N LEU A 84 -8.83 -3.56 -5.19
CA LEU A 84 -9.40 -4.25 -6.34
C LEU A 84 -8.63 -3.91 -7.61
N ARG A 85 -8.30 -4.91 -8.42
CA ARG A 85 -7.55 -4.73 -9.67
C ARG A 85 -8.23 -5.48 -10.80
N ARG A 86 -8.24 -4.91 -12.00
CA ARG A 86 -8.75 -5.56 -13.21
C ARG A 86 -7.62 -6.24 -13.96
N ILE A 87 -7.77 -7.55 -14.15
CA ILE A 87 -6.79 -8.41 -14.83
C ILE A 87 -7.24 -8.75 -16.26
N ASN A 88 -8.55 -8.73 -16.53
CA ASN A 88 -9.10 -8.87 -17.88
C ASN A 88 -9.99 -7.68 -18.22
N GLU A 89 -9.83 -7.12 -19.42
CA GLU A 89 -10.64 -5.99 -19.88
C GLU A 89 -12.07 -6.41 -20.26
N ASP A 90 -13.04 -5.57 -19.92
CA ASP A 90 -14.42 -5.73 -20.38
C ASP A 90 -14.55 -5.24 -21.84
N ARG A 91 -14.48 -6.19 -22.77
CA ARG A 91 -14.52 -5.95 -24.22
C ARG A 91 -15.93 -5.87 -24.80
N CYS A 92 -16.97 -5.96 -23.97
CA CYS A 92 -18.35 -5.86 -24.44
C CYS A 92 -18.73 -4.40 -24.72
N THR A 93 -19.93 -4.17 -25.25
CA THR A 93 -20.39 -2.83 -25.71
C THR A 93 -21.69 -2.36 -25.06
N ARG A 94 -22.25 -3.15 -24.13
CA ARG A 94 -23.47 -2.81 -23.38
C ARG A 94 -23.09 -2.10 -22.10
N SER A 95 -22.93 -0.79 -22.18
CA SER A 95 -22.62 0.04 -21.00
C SER A 95 -23.63 -0.17 -19.88
N GLN A 96 -23.12 -0.35 -18.66
CA GLN A 96 -23.90 -0.42 -17.42
C GLN A 96 -23.48 0.77 -16.52
N PRO A 97 -24.15 1.94 -16.64
CA PRO A 97 -23.69 3.17 -16.00
C PRO A 97 -23.63 3.11 -14.48
N GLN A 98 -24.49 2.29 -13.86
CA GLN A 98 -24.51 2.09 -12.41
C GLN A 98 -23.46 1.08 -11.93
N GLY A 99 -22.73 0.47 -12.87
CA GLY A 99 -21.80 -0.60 -12.62
C GLY A 99 -22.46 -1.94 -12.27
N VAL A 100 -21.60 -2.91 -11.97
CA VAL A 100 -21.97 -4.25 -11.47
C VAL A 100 -21.41 -4.45 -10.08
N GLU A 101 -22.16 -5.20 -9.28
CA GLU A 101 -21.76 -5.58 -7.93
C GLU A 101 -20.86 -6.82 -7.96
N MET A 102 -19.76 -6.78 -7.20
CA MET A 102 -18.80 -7.87 -7.04
C MET A 102 -18.54 -8.10 -5.56
N ARG A 103 -18.59 -9.35 -5.12
CA ARG A 103 -18.50 -9.72 -3.70
C ARG A 103 -17.37 -10.69 -3.43
N TRP A 104 -16.66 -10.45 -2.33
CA TRP A 104 -15.74 -11.39 -1.72
C TRP A 104 -16.10 -11.60 -0.25
N SER A 105 -16.02 -12.83 0.23
CA SER A 105 -16.00 -13.09 1.66
C SER A 105 -14.61 -12.79 2.23
N PHE A 106 -14.53 -12.56 3.53
CA PHE A 106 -13.24 -12.42 4.22
C PHE A 106 -12.42 -13.70 4.13
N GLU A 107 -13.06 -14.87 4.21
CA GLU A 107 -12.39 -16.16 4.03
C GLU A 107 -11.73 -16.28 2.65
N GLU A 108 -12.43 -15.91 1.57
CA GLU A 108 -11.87 -15.88 0.21
C GLU A 108 -10.66 -14.94 0.10
N LEU A 109 -10.63 -13.88 0.91
CA LEU A 109 -9.55 -12.89 0.95
C LEU A 109 -8.43 -13.26 1.92
N GLY A 110 -8.52 -14.40 2.62
CA GLY A 110 -7.57 -14.78 3.67
C GLY A 110 -7.64 -13.90 4.92
N LEU A 111 -8.76 -13.23 5.15
CA LEU A 111 -9.03 -12.37 6.30
C LEU A 111 -9.77 -13.16 7.40
N ALA A 112 -9.42 -12.88 8.65
CA ALA A 112 -10.18 -13.41 9.78
C ALA A 112 -11.55 -12.69 9.89
N PRO A 113 -12.61 -13.37 10.37
CA PRO A 113 -13.87 -12.72 10.71
C PRO A 113 -13.67 -11.52 11.65
N GLY A 114 -14.37 -10.41 11.39
CA GLY A 114 -14.27 -9.17 12.16
C GLY A 114 -12.99 -8.36 11.94
N SER A 115 -12.17 -8.71 10.94
CA SER A 115 -10.95 -7.95 10.59
C SER A 115 -11.25 -6.48 10.31
N ARG A 116 -10.39 -5.59 10.79
CA ARG A 116 -10.43 -4.17 10.44
C ARG A 116 -9.91 -4.01 9.02
N VAL A 117 -10.76 -3.53 8.13
CA VAL A 117 -10.47 -3.42 6.70
C VAL A 117 -10.68 -1.99 6.20
N SER A 118 -9.80 -1.52 5.33
CA SER A 118 -10.01 -0.33 4.50
C SER A 118 -9.87 -0.65 3.01
N VAL A 119 -10.36 0.26 2.16
CA VAL A 119 -10.28 0.17 0.70
C VAL A 119 -9.57 1.41 0.17
N GLU A 120 -8.66 1.23 -0.79
CA GLU A 120 -7.84 2.32 -1.35
C GLU A 120 -8.00 2.49 -2.87
N ASN A 121 -9.03 1.87 -3.45
CA ASN A 121 -9.36 2.07 -4.85
C ASN A 121 -9.78 3.53 -5.12
N PRO A 122 -9.37 4.12 -6.26
CA PRO A 122 -9.85 5.43 -6.66
C PRO A 122 -11.36 5.37 -6.92
N TYR A 123 -12.06 6.43 -6.52
CA TYR A 123 -13.50 6.54 -6.76
C TYR A 123 -13.78 7.15 -8.13
N GLN A 124 -14.70 6.53 -8.86
CA GLN A 124 -15.26 7.07 -10.09
C GLN A 124 -16.72 7.47 -9.85
N LEU A 125 -17.00 8.76 -9.98
CA LEU A 125 -18.35 9.28 -9.86
C LEU A 125 -19.23 8.72 -10.98
N THR A 126 -20.38 8.18 -10.59
CA THR A 126 -21.44 7.85 -11.54
C THR A 126 -22.04 9.15 -12.07
N PRO A 127 -22.17 9.34 -13.39
CA PRO A 127 -22.81 10.54 -13.93
C PRO A 127 -24.26 10.61 -13.44
N SER A 128 -24.64 11.76 -12.85
CA SER A 128 -26.03 12.08 -12.53
C SER A 128 -26.80 12.23 -13.83
N THR A 129 -27.87 11.46 -13.99
CA THR A 129 -28.77 11.54 -15.15
C THR A 129 -29.78 12.67 -14.99
#